data_AF-A0A968MZY7-F1
#
_entry.id   AF-A0A968MZY7-F1
#
_cell.length_a   1.000
_cell.length_b   1.000
_cell.length_c   1.000
_cell.angle_alpha   90.00
_cell.angle_beta   90.00
_cell.angle_gamma   90.00
#
_symmetry.space_group_name_H-M   'P 1'
#
loop_
_entity.id
_entity.type
_entity.pdbx_description
1 polymer ?
#
loop_
_entity_poly.entity_id
_entity_poly.type
_entity_poly.pdbx_seq_one_letter_code
_entity_poly.pdbx_strand_id
1 'polypeptide(L)'
;MRSASRRSGGIFDIDRKLIQLEEEEEKTKDPKFWDDPKAAEKQLKQVASIKEWITAYNQVTSALDDLNVVLDFFKEGEAGEEDVDLQFQTTLKLT
;
A
#
# COMPACT_ATOMS: atom_id res chain seq x y z
N MET A 1 21.86 -19.87 -2.28
CA MET A 1 21.15 -19.48 -1.04
C MET A 1 20.04 -18.51 -1.42
N ARG A 2 18.78 -18.95 -1.47
CA ARG A 2 17.65 -18.07 -1.76
C ARG A 2 17.25 -17.40 -0.45
N SER A 3 17.47 -16.09 -0.36
CA SER A 3 16.95 -15.29 0.75
C SER A 3 15.44 -15.44 0.74
N ALA A 4 14.92 -16.20 1.69
CA ALA A 4 13.50 -16.27 1.95
C ALA A 4 13.10 -14.92 2.55
N SER A 5 12.71 -13.99 1.67
CA SER A 5 11.95 -12.81 2.08
C SER A 5 10.82 -13.32 2.94
N ARG A 6 10.86 -12.95 4.23
CA ARG A 6 9.84 -13.34 5.20
C ARG A 6 8.56 -12.69 4.71
N ARG A 7 7.72 -13.45 4.00
CA ARG A 7 6.34 -13.06 3.74
C ARG A 7 5.76 -12.76 5.11
N SER A 8 5.51 -11.49 5.39
CA SER A 8 4.98 -11.03 6.68
C SER A 8 3.55 -11.54 6.80
N GLY A 9 3.41 -12.82 7.15
CA GLY A 9 2.14 -13.46 7.42
C GLY A 9 1.50 -12.82 8.63
N GLY A 10 0.41 -12.08 8.40
CA GLY A 10 -0.28 -11.30 9.41
C GLY A 10 -1.05 -10.12 8.80
N ILE A 11 -1.23 -9.05 9.57
CA ILE A 11 -1.96 -7.82 9.17
C ILE A 11 -1.36 -7.11 7.94
N PHE A 12 -0.15 -7.49 7.51
CA PHE A 12 0.62 -6.91 6.41
C PHE A 12 0.55 -7.73 5.11
N ASP A 13 -0.34 -8.73 5.04
CA ASP A 13 -0.55 -9.52 3.83
C ASP A 13 -1.36 -8.71 2.80
N ILE A 14 -0.62 -7.94 1.99
CA ILE A 14 -1.18 -7.08 0.94
C ILE A 14 -1.95 -7.89 -0.11
N ASP A 15 -1.48 -9.09 -0.45
CA ASP A 15 -2.13 -9.99 -1.42
C ASP A 15 -3.51 -10.40 -0.89
N ARG A 16 -3.59 -10.80 0.38
CA ARG A 16 -4.87 -11.11 1.02
C ARG A 16 -5.81 -9.90 1.10
N LYS A 17 -5.26 -8.71 1.33
CA LYS A 17 -6.06 -7.46 1.37
C LYS A 17 -6.60 -7.08 0.00
N LEU A 18 -5.86 -7.33 -1.07
CA LEU A 18 -6.31 -7.15 -2.44
C LEU A 18 -7.44 -8.12 -2.80
N ILE A 19 -7.30 -9.40 -2.45
CA ILE A 19 -8.38 -10.39 -2.62
C ILE A 19 -9.62 -9.99 -1.83
N GLN A 20 -9.46 -9.57 -0.58
CA GLN A 20 -10.57 -9.08 0.24
C GLN A 20 -11.24 -7.86 -0.41
N LEU A 21 -10.45 -6.92 -0.95
CA LEU A 21 -11.01 -5.75 -1.64
C LEU A 21 -11.87 -6.17 -2.83
N GLU A 22 -11.38 -7.06 -3.67
CA GLU A 22 -12.09 -7.58 -4.85
C GLU A 22 -13.40 -8.27 -4.46
N GLU A 23 -13.37 -9.15 -3.46
CA GLU A 23 -14.57 -9.82 -2.95
C GLU A 23 -15.62 -8.84 -2.42
N GLU A 24 -15.18 -7.80 -1.69
CA GLU A 24 -16.09 -6.79 -1.14
C GLU A 24 -16.62 -5.83 -2.23
N GLU A 25 -15.87 -5.59 -3.29
CA GLU A 25 -16.32 -4.83 -4.47
C GLU A 25 -17.31 -5.62 -5.33
N GLU A 26 -17.12 -6.93 -5.51
CA GLU A 26 -18.08 -7.78 -6.24
C GLU A 26 -19.48 -7.73 -5.60
N LYS A 27 -19.56 -7.69 -4.26
CA LYS A 27 -20.85 -7.54 -3.55
C LYS A 27 -21.56 -6.23 -3.88
N THR A 28 -20.84 -5.17 -4.23
CA THR A 28 -21.43 -3.88 -4.63
C THR A 28 -22.04 -3.90 -6.03
N LYS A 29 -21.72 -4.93 -6.85
CA LYS A 29 -22.23 -5.09 -8.21
C LYS A 29 -23.58 -5.83 -8.26
N ASP A 30 -24.04 -6.39 -7.14
CA ASP A 30 -25.35 -7.05 -7.06
C ASP A 30 -26.47 -6.03 -7.31
N PRO A 31 -27.43 -6.29 -8.22
CA PRO A 31 -28.58 -5.42 -8.44
C PRO A 31 -29.42 -5.14 -7.17
N LYS A 32 -29.42 -6.06 -6.19
CA LYS A 32 -30.12 -5.91 -4.90
C LYS A 32 -29.31 -5.17 -3.85
N PHE A 33 -28.07 -4.79 -4.16
CA PHE A 33 -27.18 -4.13 -3.20
C PHE A 33 -27.80 -2.86 -2.60
N TRP A 34 -28.60 -2.14 -3.40
CA TRP A 34 -29.26 -0.91 -3.00
C TRP A 34 -30.61 -1.11 -2.30
N ASP A 35 -31.09 -2.36 -2.14
CA ASP A 35 -32.37 -2.66 -1.49
C ASP A 35 -32.32 -2.38 0.03
N ASP A 36 -31.14 -2.52 0.65
CA ASP A 36 -30.89 -2.13 2.05
C ASP A 36 -29.80 -1.05 2.12
N PRO A 37 -30.17 0.24 2.22
CA PRO A 37 -29.21 1.34 2.23
C PRO A 37 -28.26 1.30 3.45
N LYS A 38 -28.68 0.73 4.59
CA LYS A 38 -27.81 0.62 5.77
C LYS A 38 -26.74 -0.44 5.57
N ALA A 39 -27.11 -1.57 4.96
CA ALA A 39 -26.15 -2.61 4.61
C ALA A 39 -25.17 -2.13 3.54
N ALA A 40 -25.66 -1.40 2.53
CA ALA A 40 -24.83 -0.81 1.48
C ALA A 40 -23.80 0.20 2.05
N GLU A 41 -24.22 1.10 2.94
CA GLU A 41 -23.32 2.06 3.59
C GLU A 41 -22.20 1.35 4.37
N LYS A 42 -22.55 0.33 5.15
CA LYS A 42 -21.58 -0.46 5.91
C LYS A 42 -20.57 -1.14 5.00
N GLN A 43 -21.04 -1.72 3.90
CA GLN A 43 -20.20 -2.38 2.90
C GLN A 43 -19.24 -1.40 2.23
N LEU A 44 -19.73 -0.25 1.77
CA LEU A 44 -18.91 0.78 1.13
C LEU A 44 -17.85 1.33 2.10
N LYS A 45 -18.20 1.51 3.38
CA LYS A 45 -17.24 1.92 4.41
C LYS A 45 -16.14 0.88 4.62
N GLN A 46 -16.48 -0.41 4.56
CA GLN A 46 -15.50 -1.48 4.63
C GLN A 46 -14.56 -1.48 3.42
N VAL A 47 -15.10 -1.34 2.21
CA VAL A 47 -14.31 -1.19 0.97
C VAL A 47 -13.36 0.01 1.06
N ALA A 48 -13.87 1.17 1.49
CA ALA A 48 -13.08 2.39 1.65
C ALA A 48 -11.92 2.19 2.64
N SER A 49 -12.19 1.60 3.80
CA SER A 49 -11.15 1.33 4.81
C SER A 49 -10.05 0.37 4.30
N ILE A 50 -10.42 -0.64 3.52
CA ILE A 50 -9.45 -1.55 2.90
C ILE A 50 -8.61 -0.81 1.85
N LYS A 51 -9.22 0.02 1.00
CA LYS A 51 -8.51 0.84 0.01
C LYS A 51 -7.55 1.84 0.64
N GLU A 52 -7.96 2.50 1.72
CA GLU A 52 -7.10 3.42 2.47
C GLU A 52 -5.86 2.72 2.99
N TRP A 53 -6.01 1.53 3.58
CA TRP A 53 -4.89 0.74 4.08
C TRP A 53 -3.93 0.32 2.96
N ILE A 54 -4.46 -0.19 1.84
CA ILE A 54 -3.67 -0.59 0.66
C ILE A 54 -2.91 0.61 0.09
N THR A 55 -3.56 1.77 0.02
CA THR A 55 -2.96 3.01 -0.49
C THR A 55 -1.79 3.44 0.40
N ALA A 56 -1.99 3.45 1.73
CA ALA A 56 -0.93 3.80 2.67
C ALA A 56 0.27 2.84 2.57
N TYR A 57 0.01 1.53 2.46
CA TYR A 57 1.07 0.54 2.26
C TYR A 57 1.87 0.79 0.97
N ASN A 58 1.18 1.06 -0.13
CA ASN A 58 1.82 1.33 -1.42
C ASN A 58 2.63 2.63 -1.40
N GLN A 59 2.17 3.67 -0.70
CA GLN A 59 2.91 4.92 -0.55
C GLN A 59 4.24 4.73 0.17
N VAL A 60 4.25 3.99 1.28
CA VAL A 60 5.49 3.67 2.01
C VAL A 60 6.43 2.84 1.15
N THR A 61 5.90 1.82 0.46
CA THR A 61 6.70 0.95 -0.41
C THR A 61 7.34 1.73 -1.56
N SER A 62 6.56 2.58 -2.24
CA SER A 62 7.07 3.42 -3.33
C SER A 62 8.14 4.40 -2.85
N ALA A 63 7.95 5.05 -1.69
CA ALA A 63 8.94 5.98 -1.17
C ALA A 63 10.26 5.30 -0.79
N LEU A 64 10.20 4.06 -0.28
CA LEU A 64 11.38 3.22 -0.04
C LEU A 64 12.09 2.83 -1.34
N ASP A 65 11.33 2.47 -2.38
CA ASP A 65 11.91 2.17 -3.70
C ASP A 65 12.61 3.40 -4.29
N ASP A 66 11.98 4.58 -4.21
CA ASP A 66 12.58 5.85 -4.63
C ASP A 66 13.87 6.15 -3.84
N LEU A 67 13.86 5.94 -2.51
CA LEU A 67 15.07 6.09 -1.68
C LEU A 67 16.20 5.16 -2.12
N ASN A 68 15.88 3.90 -2.46
CA ASN A 68 16.88 2.96 -2.97
C ASN A 68 17.47 3.43 -4.30
N VAL A 69 16.65 3.95 -5.21
CA VAL A 69 17.11 4.52 -6.48
C VAL A 69 18.06 5.70 -6.25
N VAL A 70 17.69 6.63 -5.37
CA VAL A 70 18.54 7.79 -5.02
C VAL A 70 19.86 7.32 -4.40
N LEU A 71 19.83 6.30 -3.54
CA LEU A 71 21.03 5.71 -2.96
C LEU A 71 21.94 5.05 -4.01
N ASP A 72 21.38 4.43 -5.03
CA ASP A 72 22.16 3.83 -6.12
C ASP A 72 22.82 4.93 -6.98
N PHE A 73 22.10 6.02 -7.30
CA PHE A 73 22.70 7.19 -7.96
C PHE A 73 23.80 7.86 -7.12
N PHE A 74 23.63 7.91 -5.79
CA PHE A 74 24.68 8.43 -4.91
C PHE A 74 25.96 7.57 -4.97
N LYS A 75 25.84 6.24 -5.02
CA LYS A 75 26.99 5.34 -5.18
C LYS A 75 27.68 5.50 -6.53
N GLU A 76 26.92 5.86 -7.56
CA GLU A 76 27.42 6.14 -8.92
C GLU A 76 28.00 7.57 -9.06
N GLY A 77 27.86 8.39 -8.02
CA GLY A 77 28.32 9.79 -8.01
C GLY A 77 27.40 10.74 -8.79
N GLU A 78 26.21 10.29 -9.15
CA GLU A 78 25.19 11.03 -9.91
C GLU A 78 24.18 11.77 -9.02
N ALA A 79 24.19 11.50 -7.71
CA ALA A 79 23.40 12.20 -6.70
C ALA A 79 24.27 12.66 -5.51
N GLY A 80 23.86 13.72 -4.84
CA GLY A 80 24.51 14.23 -3.64
C GLY A 80 23.99 13.58 -2.34
N GLU A 81 24.73 13.77 -1.24
CA GLU A 81 24.29 13.33 0.09
C GLU A 81 22.99 14.03 0.52
N GLU A 82 22.81 15.30 0.14
CA GLU A 82 21.59 16.08 0.40
C GLU A 82 20.34 15.47 -0.25
N ASP A 83 20.47 14.89 -1.45
CA ASP A 83 19.36 14.24 -2.16
C ASP A 83 18.91 12.97 -1.43
N VAL A 84 19.87 12.20 -0.92
CA VAL A 84 19.61 11.00 -0.10
C VAL A 84 18.92 11.38 1.21
N ASP A 85 19.43 12.40 1.90
CA ASP A 85 18.85 12.87 3.16
C ASP A 85 17.42 13.38 2.97
N LEU A 86 17.16 14.15 1.91
CA LEU A 86 15.82 14.65 1.60
C LEU A 86 14.82 13.53 1.33
N GLN A 87 15.23 12.52 0.53
CA GLN A 87 14.38 11.38 0.23
C GLN A 87 14.16 10.49 1.46
N PHE A 88 15.17 10.33 2.31
CA PHE A 88 15.07 9.61 3.57
C PHE A 88 14.07 10.27 4.53
N GLN A 89 14.14 11.60 4.69
CA GLN A 89 13.19 12.36 5.50
C GLN A 89 11.77 12.28 4.96
N THR A 90 11.60 12.27 3.63
CA THR A 90 10.30 12.11 2.99
C THR A 90 9.70 10.74 3.28
N THR A 91 10.52 9.68 3.18
CA THR A 91 10.10 8.31 3.46
C THR A 91 9.72 8.12 4.93
N LEU A 92 10.50 8.68 5.86
CA LEU A 92 10.21 8.61 7.30
C LEU A 92 8.88 9.28 7.71
N LYS A 93 8.44 10.31 6.99
CA LYS A 93 7.17 10.99 7.30
C LYS A 93 5.93 10.15 6.96
N LEU A 94 6.09 9.07 6.19
CA LEU A 94 5.00 8.19 5.76
C LEU A 94 4.76 7.01 6.72
N THR A 95 5.65 6.79 7.69
CA THR A 95 5.59 5.69 8.69
C THR A 95 5.33 6.21 10.09
#